data_AF-A0A940E9K8-F1
#
_entry.id   AF-A0A940E9K8-F1
#
_cell.length_a   1.000
_cell.length_b   1.000
_cell.length_c   1.000
_cell.angle_alpha   90.00
_cell.angle_beta   90.00
_cell.angle_gamma   90.00
#
_symmetry.space_group_name_H-M   'P 1'
#
loop_
_entity.id
_entity.type
_entity.pdbx_description
1 polymer ?
#
loop_
_entity_poly.entity_id
_entity_poly.type
_entity_poly.pdbx_seq_one_letter_code
_entity_poly.pdbx_strand_id
1 'polypeptide(L)'
;MGGAALLAATALSTTAAAEDMTLRFAGVFPIDHQGTKMMEQVAADVAAADVGLTVEVFPANQLGSGEALFEDVARGNIDLASAFIYADTDPRLEFLSMPFLLGGWDDMESTLLNMDSEFNTILQEITDEYGVRVMAQNPEGFIGIVSSQEPQNWNNFDDKGMNIRVWSSSVVKSMVEELGYQATTMAWGDIFPALQAGIVDGAICCTKTATYSIFAKSDVGTHFVEYNSISELTTFYASQRTLDKLNDEQRAALQAAMTKASEDFFAYNRENDEVFGQKLLDKGYTILRLSDEEQAAMAAHVQETVWPAMAQNVGQDIIDRLLAAKEQQ
;
A
#
# COMPACT_ATOMS: atom_id res chain seq x y z
N MET A 1 62.31 -40.66 32.01
CA MET A 1 61.30 -41.08 31.02
C MET A 1 59.96 -40.53 31.48
N GLY A 2 59.52 -39.40 30.93
CA GLY A 2 58.25 -38.78 31.26
C GLY A 2 57.82 -37.94 30.07
N GLY A 3 56.98 -38.51 29.21
CA GLY A 3 56.41 -37.82 28.05
C GLY A 3 54.99 -37.39 28.38
N ALA A 4 54.75 -36.08 28.42
CA ALA A 4 53.42 -35.51 28.52
C ALA A 4 52.84 -35.39 27.10
N ALA A 5 51.77 -36.12 26.84
CA ALA A 5 51.01 -36.04 25.59
C ALA A 5 50.01 -34.88 25.69
N LEU A 6 50.19 -33.88 24.83
CA LEU A 6 49.29 -32.75 24.65
C LEU A 6 48.13 -33.18 23.74
N LEU A 7 46.92 -33.35 24.28
CA LEU A 7 45.71 -33.55 23.48
C LEU A 7 45.23 -32.18 22.95
N ALA A 8 45.39 -31.95 21.66
CA ALA A 8 44.74 -30.84 20.96
C ALA A 8 43.27 -31.20 20.71
N ALA A 9 42.35 -30.51 21.39
CA ALA A 9 40.92 -30.60 21.11
C ALA A 9 40.62 -29.72 19.88
N THR A 10 40.44 -30.33 18.71
CA THR A 10 39.88 -29.66 17.54
C THR A 10 38.39 -29.46 17.76
N ALA A 11 37.99 -28.22 18.06
CA ALA A 11 36.59 -27.81 18.04
C ALA A 11 36.09 -27.88 16.58
N LEU A 12 35.34 -28.94 16.27
CA LEU A 12 34.52 -29.00 15.06
C LEU A 12 33.45 -27.91 15.18
N SER A 13 33.65 -26.81 14.46
CA SER A 13 32.60 -25.81 14.27
C SER A 13 31.57 -26.43 13.34
N THR A 14 30.51 -27.02 13.91
CA THR A 14 29.34 -27.41 13.14
C THR A 14 28.67 -26.13 12.68
N THR A 15 28.80 -25.79 11.40
CA THR A 15 27.87 -24.86 10.74
C THR A 15 26.49 -25.51 10.86
N ALA A 16 25.67 -25.03 11.78
CA ALA A 16 24.27 -25.46 11.86
C ALA A 16 23.63 -25.04 10.53
N ALA A 17 23.36 -26.01 9.66
CA ALA A 17 22.50 -25.77 8.52
C ALA A 17 21.13 -25.37 9.08
N ALA A 18 20.64 -24.20 8.70
CA ALA A 18 19.29 -23.79 9.10
C ALA A 18 18.27 -24.76 8.49
N GLU A 19 17.22 -25.01 9.26
CA GLU A 19 16.10 -25.84 8.82
C GLU A 19 15.41 -25.18 7.63
N ASP A 20 15.02 -25.98 6.64
CA ASP A 20 14.24 -25.49 5.50
C ASP A 20 12.93 -24.88 6.01
N MET A 21 12.65 -23.64 5.60
CA MET A 21 11.44 -22.92 6.00
C MET A 21 10.61 -22.51 4.78
N THR A 22 9.28 -22.58 4.93
CA THR A 22 8.32 -22.06 3.96
C THR A 22 7.45 -21.00 4.63
N LEU A 23 7.44 -19.79 4.07
CA LEU A 23 6.66 -18.66 4.57
C LEU A 23 5.39 -18.47 3.73
N ARG A 24 4.25 -18.19 4.37
CA ARG A 24 3.00 -17.87 3.66
C ARG A 24 2.91 -16.36 3.42
N PHE A 25 2.77 -15.97 2.16
CA PHE A 25 2.69 -14.58 1.73
C PHE A 25 1.29 -14.24 1.21
N ALA A 26 0.49 -13.55 2.04
CA ALA A 26 -0.88 -13.16 1.71
C ALA A 26 -0.93 -11.89 0.85
N GLY A 27 -1.82 -11.85 -0.14
CA GLY A 27 -2.04 -10.69 -0.98
C GLY A 27 -3.52 -10.50 -1.33
N VAL A 28 -3.92 -9.24 -1.51
CA VAL A 28 -5.33 -8.87 -1.72
C VAL A 28 -5.74 -8.80 -3.19
N PHE A 29 -4.77 -8.61 -4.09
CA PHE A 29 -5.06 -8.39 -5.50
C PHE A 29 -5.37 -9.70 -6.27
N PRO A 30 -6.16 -9.62 -7.36
CA PRO A 30 -6.37 -10.76 -8.27
C PRO A 30 -5.07 -11.27 -8.89
N ILE A 31 -5.04 -12.54 -9.29
CA ILE A 31 -3.85 -13.22 -9.85
C ILE A 31 -3.20 -12.46 -11.01
N ASP A 32 -4.00 -11.83 -11.89
CA ASP A 32 -3.48 -11.12 -13.06
C ASP A 32 -2.94 -9.71 -12.75
N HIS A 33 -3.13 -9.20 -11.52
CA HIS A 33 -2.68 -7.88 -11.10
C HIS A 33 -1.17 -7.83 -10.99
N GLN A 34 -0.56 -6.67 -11.31
CA GLN A 34 0.90 -6.54 -11.25
C GLN A 34 1.43 -6.78 -9.82
N GLY A 35 0.72 -6.29 -8.79
CA GLY A 35 1.10 -6.55 -7.39
C GLY A 35 1.24 -8.04 -7.05
N THR A 36 0.38 -8.91 -7.59
CA THR A 36 0.52 -10.37 -7.39
C THR A 36 1.77 -10.93 -8.08
N LYS A 37 2.10 -10.45 -9.28
CA LYS A 37 3.33 -10.84 -9.97
C LYS A 37 4.58 -10.42 -9.21
N MET A 38 4.53 -9.32 -8.46
CA MET A 38 5.63 -8.90 -7.58
C MET A 38 5.78 -9.84 -6.38
N MET A 39 4.69 -10.37 -5.83
CA MET A 39 4.78 -11.43 -4.81
C MET A 39 5.39 -12.71 -5.37
N GLU A 40 5.03 -13.10 -6.60
CA GLU A 40 5.63 -14.24 -7.29
C GLU A 40 7.12 -14.03 -7.56
N GLN A 41 7.52 -12.80 -7.91
CA GLN A 41 8.93 -12.42 -8.03
C GLN A 41 9.67 -12.58 -6.71
N VAL A 42 9.11 -12.09 -5.58
CA VAL A 42 9.71 -12.28 -4.25
C VAL A 42 9.91 -13.77 -3.98
N ALA A 43 8.92 -14.61 -4.26
CA ALA A 43 9.04 -16.04 -4.05
C ALA A 43 10.13 -16.68 -4.92
N ALA A 44 10.24 -16.28 -6.19
CA ALA A 44 11.27 -16.76 -7.10
C ALA A 44 12.68 -16.32 -6.66
N ASP A 45 12.85 -15.05 -6.29
CA ASP A 45 14.13 -14.48 -5.87
C ASP A 45 14.61 -15.09 -4.53
N VAL A 46 13.69 -15.32 -3.59
CA VAL A 46 14.00 -16.04 -2.34
C VAL A 46 14.43 -17.48 -2.61
N ALA A 47 13.70 -18.21 -3.46
CA ALA A 47 14.07 -19.59 -3.81
C ALA A 47 15.43 -19.66 -4.54
N ALA A 48 15.72 -18.68 -5.41
CA ALA A 48 16.98 -18.61 -6.15
C ALA A 48 18.19 -18.31 -5.27
N ALA A 49 17.99 -17.72 -4.08
CA ALA A 49 19.07 -17.51 -3.11
C ALA A 49 19.59 -18.82 -2.50
N ASP A 50 18.82 -19.92 -2.57
CA ASP A 50 19.21 -21.27 -2.10
C ASP A 50 19.69 -21.32 -0.64
N VAL A 51 19.06 -20.52 0.22
CA VAL A 51 19.38 -20.38 1.66
C VAL A 51 18.45 -21.20 2.56
N GLY A 52 17.79 -22.24 2.02
CA GLY A 52 16.80 -23.04 2.74
C GLY A 52 15.53 -22.26 3.11
N LEU A 53 15.16 -21.24 2.32
CA LEU A 53 13.93 -20.46 2.49
C LEU A 53 13.10 -20.52 1.21
N THR A 54 11.80 -20.69 1.38
CA THR A 54 10.81 -20.65 0.30
C THR A 54 9.63 -19.79 0.70
N VAL A 55 8.91 -19.24 -0.28
CA VAL A 55 7.70 -18.44 -0.05
C VAL A 55 6.57 -19.02 -0.89
N GLU A 56 5.43 -19.25 -0.24
CA GLU A 56 4.18 -19.66 -0.89
C GLU A 56 3.23 -18.46 -0.96
N VAL A 57 2.79 -18.11 -2.17
CA VAL A 57 1.98 -16.91 -2.45
C VAL A 57 0.49 -17.25 -2.43
N PHE A 58 -0.28 -16.48 -1.66
CA PHE A 58 -1.73 -16.61 -1.53
C PHE A 58 -2.41 -15.29 -1.94
N PRO A 59 -2.73 -15.11 -3.23
CA PRO A 59 -3.32 -13.87 -3.74
C PRO A 59 -4.84 -13.82 -3.51
N ALA A 60 -5.50 -12.79 -4.03
CA ALA A 60 -6.96 -12.67 -4.12
C ALA A 60 -7.70 -12.86 -2.79
N ASN A 61 -7.13 -12.34 -1.68
CA ASN A 61 -7.70 -12.44 -0.33
C ASN A 61 -7.90 -13.88 0.16
N GLN A 62 -7.14 -14.86 -0.36
CA GLN A 62 -7.26 -16.27 0.04
C GLN A 62 -7.03 -16.52 1.53
N LEU A 63 -6.21 -15.69 2.18
CA LEU A 63 -5.88 -15.81 3.61
C LEU A 63 -6.56 -14.76 4.49
N GLY A 64 -7.45 -13.93 3.95
CA GLY A 64 -8.13 -12.86 4.68
C GLY A 64 -8.29 -11.60 3.85
N SER A 65 -9.18 -10.70 4.29
CA SER A 65 -9.31 -9.37 3.68
C SER A 65 -8.13 -8.48 4.08
N GLY A 66 -7.83 -7.46 3.27
CA GLY A 66 -6.76 -6.51 3.56
C GLY A 66 -6.85 -5.89 4.97
N GLU A 67 -8.07 -5.59 5.42
CA GLU A 67 -8.36 -5.03 6.74
C GLU A 67 -7.97 -5.98 7.89
N ALA A 68 -8.01 -7.30 7.68
CA ALA A 68 -7.67 -8.29 8.69
C ALA A 68 -6.18 -8.71 8.68
N LEU A 69 -5.49 -8.56 7.55
CA LEU A 69 -4.13 -9.09 7.37
C LEU A 69 -3.11 -8.50 8.35
N PHE A 70 -3.24 -7.21 8.70
CA PHE A 70 -2.30 -6.57 9.65
C PHE A 70 -2.32 -7.28 11.02
N GLU A 71 -3.51 -7.52 11.57
CA GLU A 71 -3.64 -8.21 12.85
C GLU A 71 -3.21 -9.68 12.78
N ASP A 72 -3.47 -10.36 11.67
CA ASP A 72 -3.06 -11.74 11.49
C ASP A 72 -1.54 -11.88 11.38
N VAL A 73 -0.86 -10.93 10.74
CA VAL A 73 0.61 -10.86 10.74
C VAL A 73 1.15 -10.51 12.13
N ALA A 74 0.54 -9.55 12.84
CA ALA A 74 0.90 -9.22 14.22
C ALA A 74 0.78 -10.43 15.18
N ARG A 75 -0.26 -11.27 14.99
CA ARG A 75 -0.45 -12.51 15.76
C ARG A 75 0.50 -13.63 15.32
N GLY A 76 1.11 -13.53 14.14
CA GLY A 76 1.92 -14.59 13.52
C GLY A 76 1.08 -15.72 12.92
N ASN A 77 -0.20 -15.45 12.65
CA ASN A 77 -1.09 -16.36 11.92
C ASN A 77 -0.75 -16.39 10.44
N ILE A 78 -0.19 -15.30 9.91
CA ILE A 78 0.33 -15.15 8.54
C ILE A 78 1.77 -14.64 8.66
N ASP A 79 2.65 -15.14 7.81
CA ASP A 79 4.09 -14.86 7.89
C ASP A 79 4.43 -13.50 7.27
N LEU A 80 3.92 -13.27 6.06
CA LEU A 80 4.16 -12.10 5.23
C LEU A 80 2.84 -11.62 4.62
N ALA A 81 2.67 -10.32 4.41
CA ALA A 81 1.51 -9.77 3.73
C ALA A 81 1.88 -8.62 2.78
N SER A 82 1.14 -8.54 1.68
CA SER A 82 1.12 -7.46 0.70
C SER A 82 -0.27 -6.86 0.70
N ALA A 83 -0.44 -5.78 1.45
CA ALA A 83 -1.71 -5.05 1.57
C ALA A 83 -1.47 -3.62 2.06
N PHE A 84 -2.45 -2.75 1.87
CA PHE A 84 -2.53 -1.50 2.62
C PHE A 84 -2.71 -1.80 4.12
N ILE A 85 -2.10 -1.00 4.99
CA ILE A 85 -2.27 -1.11 6.45
C ILE A 85 -3.38 -0.14 6.87
N TYR A 86 -4.54 -0.67 7.21
CA TYR A 86 -5.72 0.12 7.58
C TYR A 86 -5.64 0.65 9.02
N ALA A 87 -6.30 1.78 9.27
CA ALA A 87 -6.31 2.44 10.57
C ALA A 87 -7.31 1.83 11.58
N ASP A 88 -7.94 0.70 11.23
CA ASP A 88 -8.91 0.01 12.11
C ASP A 88 -8.26 -0.46 13.42
N THR A 89 -6.99 -0.87 13.38
CA THR A 89 -6.23 -1.33 14.56
C THR A 89 -5.62 -0.16 15.34
N ASP A 90 -5.17 0.90 14.65
CA ASP A 90 -4.54 2.06 15.26
C ASP A 90 -4.87 3.35 14.49
N PRO A 91 -5.53 4.36 15.11
CA PRO A 91 -5.92 5.58 14.41
C PRO A 91 -4.71 6.41 13.95
N ARG A 92 -3.51 6.20 14.52
CA ARG A 92 -2.29 6.86 14.04
C ARG A 92 -2.02 6.56 12.58
N LEU A 93 -2.37 5.36 12.10
CA LEU A 93 -2.16 4.90 10.73
C LEU A 93 -2.98 5.67 9.67
N GLU A 94 -3.95 6.52 10.07
CA GLU A 94 -4.65 7.41 9.14
C GLU A 94 -3.71 8.33 8.36
N PHE A 95 -2.48 8.57 8.85
CA PHE A 95 -1.47 9.33 8.12
C PHE A 95 -1.08 8.70 6.78
N LEU A 96 -1.23 7.37 6.62
CA LEU A 96 -0.99 6.67 5.36
C LEU A 96 -1.97 7.11 4.26
N SER A 97 -3.13 7.65 4.64
CA SER A 97 -4.15 8.19 3.75
C SER A 97 -4.21 9.71 3.75
N MET A 98 -3.15 10.39 4.22
CA MET A 98 -3.11 11.85 4.32
C MET A 98 -3.26 12.51 2.93
N PRO A 99 -4.36 13.25 2.70
CA PRO A 99 -4.65 13.78 1.37
C PRO A 99 -3.76 14.97 1.04
N PHE A 100 -3.33 15.04 -0.22
CA PHE A 100 -2.43 16.04 -0.80
C PHE A 100 -1.09 16.16 -0.04
N LEU A 101 -0.63 15.06 0.55
CA LEU A 101 0.70 14.98 1.16
C LEU A 101 1.80 14.99 0.11
N LEU A 102 1.62 14.29 -1.01
CA LEU A 102 2.63 14.13 -2.08
C LEU A 102 2.18 14.86 -3.35
N GLY A 103 3.13 15.41 -4.10
CA GLY A 103 2.90 16.16 -5.34
C GLY A 103 3.22 15.39 -6.63
N GLY A 104 3.86 14.22 -6.56
CA GLY A 104 4.29 13.49 -7.76
C GLY A 104 5.01 12.19 -7.48
N TRP A 105 5.48 11.55 -8.55
CA TRP A 105 6.28 10.33 -8.48
C TRP A 105 7.60 10.52 -7.74
N ASP A 106 8.27 11.67 -7.89
CA ASP A 106 9.53 11.94 -7.18
C ASP A 106 9.31 12.02 -5.66
N ASP A 107 8.20 12.63 -5.22
CA ASP A 107 7.80 12.65 -3.81
C ASP A 107 7.47 11.25 -3.28
N MET A 108 6.82 10.40 -4.11
CA MET A 108 6.57 8.99 -3.75
C MET A 108 7.87 8.21 -3.59
N GLU A 109 8.87 8.47 -4.45
CA GLU A 109 10.18 7.83 -4.38
C GLU A 109 10.93 8.24 -3.11
N SER A 110 11.04 9.55 -2.85
CA SER A 110 11.77 10.10 -1.70
C SER A 110 11.10 9.83 -0.35
N THR A 111 9.76 9.74 -0.31
CA THR A 111 8.97 9.66 0.92
C THR A 111 8.44 8.26 1.18
N LEU A 112 7.88 7.58 0.19
CA LEU A 112 7.25 6.26 0.39
C LEU A 112 8.22 5.12 0.08
N LEU A 113 8.85 5.11 -1.09
CA LEU A 113 9.75 4.01 -1.50
C LEU A 113 11.02 3.96 -0.64
N ASN A 114 11.57 5.13 -0.30
CA ASN A 114 12.73 5.25 0.56
C ASN A 114 12.42 4.80 2.00
N MET A 115 12.89 3.60 2.38
CA MET A 115 12.68 3.05 3.71
C MET A 115 13.36 3.83 4.84
N ASP A 116 14.33 4.71 4.53
CA ASP A 116 14.97 5.61 5.51
C ASP A 116 14.23 6.95 5.67
N SER A 117 13.07 7.13 5.02
CA SER A 117 12.28 8.35 5.13
C SER A 117 11.63 8.50 6.51
N GLU A 118 11.27 9.74 6.86
CA GLU A 118 10.52 10.02 8.10
C GLU A 118 9.15 9.32 8.10
N PHE A 119 8.50 9.22 6.94
CA PHE A 119 7.24 8.51 6.76
C PHE A 119 7.36 7.03 7.16
N ASN A 120 8.39 6.33 6.66
CA ASN A 120 8.62 4.93 6.99
C ASN A 120 9.14 4.74 8.40
N THR A 121 9.88 5.71 8.94
CA THR A 121 10.29 5.71 10.35
C THR A 121 9.06 5.77 11.28
N ILE A 122 8.13 6.69 11.05
CA ILE A 122 6.87 6.79 11.80
C ILE A 122 6.06 5.50 11.67
N LEU A 123 5.93 4.95 10.45
CA LEU A 123 5.20 3.70 10.26
C LEU A 123 5.85 2.55 11.04
N GLN A 124 7.19 2.44 11.00
CA GLN A 124 7.89 1.38 11.72
C GLN A 124 7.73 1.54 13.24
N GLU A 125 7.82 2.76 13.78
CA GLU A 125 7.59 3.02 15.20
C GLU A 125 6.20 2.54 15.66
N ILE A 126 5.15 2.80 14.88
CA ILE A 126 3.79 2.35 15.19
C ILE A 126 3.70 0.82 15.07
N THR A 127 4.20 0.25 13.98
CA THR A 127 4.08 -1.20 13.69
C THR A 127 4.94 -2.08 14.60
N ASP A 128 6.03 -1.54 15.16
CA ASP A 128 6.85 -2.20 16.19
C ASP A 128 6.05 -2.51 17.46
N GLU A 129 5.07 -1.66 17.83
CA GLU A 129 4.18 -1.90 18.97
C GLU A 129 3.32 -3.17 18.79
N TYR A 130 3.12 -3.58 17.53
CA TYR A 130 2.35 -4.77 17.15
C TYR A 130 3.24 -5.97 16.79
N GLY A 131 4.57 -5.81 16.85
CA GLY A 131 5.51 -6.84 16.42
C GLY A 131 5.43 -7.12 14.91
N VAL A 132 5.23 -6.07 14.12
CA VAL A 132 5.19 -6.12 12.66
C VAL A 132 6.35 -5.32 12.08
N ARG A 133 7.10 -5.94 11.18
CA ARG A 133 8.20 -5.30 10.46
C ARG A 133 7.73 -4.85 9.09
N VAL A 134 7.92 -3.57 8.77
CA VAL A 134 7.79 -3.07 7.40
C VAL A 134 9.03 -3.48 6.62
N MET A 135 8.83 -4.21 5.54
CA MET A 135 9.90 -4.77 4.71
C MET A 135 10.17 -3.90 3.48
N ALA A 136 9.11 -3.42 2.84
CA ALA A 136 9.19 -2.48 1.72
C ALA A 136 7.84 -1.78 1.51
N GLN A 137 7.87 -0.60 0.88
CA GLN A 137 6.68 0.10 0.41
C GLN A 137 6.52 -0.05 -1.09
N ASN A 138 5.29 -0.11 -1.57
CA ASN A 138 4.99 -0.26 -2.98
C ASN A 138 4.05 0.88 -3.42
N PRO A 139 4.59 2.07 -3.73
CA PRO A 139 3.78 3.16 -4.26
C PRO A 139 3.29 2.81 -5.67
N GLU A 140 2.00 3.02 -5.95
CA GLU A 140 1.39 2.61 -7.23
C GLU A 140 0.97 3.79 -8.11
N GLY A 141 1.15 5.02 -7.62
CA GLY A 141 0.66 6.25 -8.25
C GLY A 141 -0.54 6.83 -7.50
N PHE A 142 -1.18 7.85 -8.05
CA PHE A 142 -2.32 8.47 -7.39
C PHE A 142 -3.63 7.74 -7.69
N ILE A 143 -4.48 7.63 -6.66
CA ILE A 143 -5.85 7.14 -6.84
C ILE A 143 -6.74 8.24 -7.44
N GLY A 144 -7.75 7.79 -8.18
CA GLY A 144 -8.86 8.63 -8.61
C GLY A 144 -10.20 8.07 -8.14
N ILE A 145 -11.27 8.77 -8.55
CA ILE A 145 -12.65 8.29 -8.37
C ILE A 145 -13.09 7.62 -9.66
N VAL A 146 -13.42 6.33 -9.57
CA VAL A 146 -14.14 5.62 -10.62
C VAL A 146 -15.62 5.86 -10.41
N SER A 147 -16.34 6.34 -11.42
CA SER A 147 -17.80 6.58 -11.32
C SER A 147 -18.57 6.03 -12.51
N SER A 148 -19.85 5.74 -12.27
CA SER A 148 -20.79 5.21 -13.27
C SER A 148 -21.29 6.27 -14.26
N GLN A 149 -21.14 7.55 -13.94
CA GLN A 149 -21.50 8.71 -14.76
C GLN A 149 -20.57 9.90 -14.43
N GLU A 150 -20.66 11.00 -15.18
CA GLU A 150 -19.89 12.22 -14.91
C GLU A 150 -20.40 12.90 -13.62
N PRO A 151 -19.55 13.19 -12.62
CA PRO A 151 -19.96 13.95 -11.45
C PRO A 151 -20.30 15.40 -11.83
N GLN A 152 -21.38 15.93 -11.25
CA GLN A 152 -21.70 17.34 -11.43
C GLN A 152 -20.61 18.18 -10.80
N ASN A 153 -20.24 19.31 -11.40
CA ASN A 153 -19.29 20.26 -10.80
C ASN A 153 -17.98 19.60 -10.31
N TRP A 154 -17.51 18.56 -11.00
CA TRP A 154 -16.36 17.74 -10.58
C TRP A 154 -15.10 18.55 -10.32
N ASN A 155 -15.01 19.76 -10.87
CA ASN A 155 -13.88 20.67 -10.76
C ASN A 155 -14.00 21.77 -9.68
N ASN A 156 -15.05 21.80 -8.88
CA ASN A 156 -15.22 22.75 -7.77
C ASN A 156 -15.68 22.04 -6.48
N PHE A 157 -16.23 22.75 -5.49
CA PHE A 157 -16.68 22.18 -4.20
C PHE A 157 -18.22 22.08 -4.07
N ASP A 158 -18.97 22.43 -5.11
CA ASP A 158 -20.44 22.32 -5.10
C ASP A 158 -20.88 20.85 -5.03
N ASP A 159 -22.14 20.61 -4.68
CA ASP A 159 -22.70 19.26 -4.65
C ASP A 159 -22.46 18.52 -5.97
N LYS A 160 -21.88 17.32 -5.86
CA LYS A 160 -21.56 16.43 -6.98
C LYS A 160 -22.72 15.54 -7.38
N GLY A 161 -23.73 15.44 -6.51
CA GLY A 161 -24.92 14.60 -6.71
C GLY A 161 -24.61 13.10 -6.72
N MET A 162 -23.57 12.68 -6.00
CA MET A 162 -23.06 11.31 -6.02
C MET A 162 -22.67 10.80 -4.63
N ASN A 163 -22.94 9.52 -4.39
CA ASN A 163 -22.46 8.77 -3.26
C ASN A 163 -21.22 7.94 -3.65
N ILE A 164 -20.08 8.26 -3.05
CA ILE A 164 -18.80 7.63 -3.32
C ILE A 164 -18.44 6.67 -2.19
N ARG A 165 -18.09 5.44 -2.56
CA ARG A 165 -17.50 4.50 -1.61
C ARG A 165 -16.14 5.02 -1.17
N VAL A 166 -15.90 5.00 0.14
CA VAL A 166 -14.58 5.16 0.79
C VAL A 166 -14.23 3.89 1.58
N TRP A 167 -12.95 3.64 1.83
CA TRP A 167 -12.55 2.59 2.79
C TRP A 167 -12.76 3.06 4.24
N SER A 168 -12.43 2.20 5.21
CA SER A 168 -12.47 2.55 6.64
C SER A 168 -11.39 3.57 6.98
N SER A 169 -11.62 4.82 6.59
CA SER A 169 -10.78 5.97 6.90
C SER A 169 -11.68 7.18 7.11
N SER A 170 -11.61 7.72 8.32
CA SER A 170 -12.29 8.97 8.68
C SER A 170 -11.75 10.15 7.89
N VAL A 171 -10.47 10.12 7.54
CA VAL A 171 -9.77 11.17 6.80
C VAL A 171 -10.21 11.21 5.35
N VAL A 172 -10.23 10.06 4.69
CA VAL A 172 -10.67 9.95 3.30
C VAL A 172 -12.15 10.27 3.18
N LYS A 173 -12.95 9.85 4.16
CA LYS A 173 -14.36 10.22 4.24
C LYS A 173 -14.53 11.74 4.29
N SER A 174 -13.85 12.41 5.23
CA SER A 174 -13.92 13.87 5.35
C SER A 174 -13.45 14.57 4.08
N MET A 175 -12.35 14.12 3.46
CA MET A 175 -11.89 14.67 2.18
C MET A 175 -12.97 14.55 1.09
N VAL A 176 -13.56 13.38 0.91
CA VAL A 176 -14.58 13.15 -0.12
C VAL A 176 -15.82 14.03 0.13
N GLU A 177 -16.21 14.22 1.40
CA GLU A 177 -17.31 15.11 1.78
C GLU A 177 -16.97 16.60 1.53
N GLU A 178 -15.74 17.03 1.82
CA GLU A 178 -15.24 18.40 1.52
C GLU A 178 -15.12 18.68 0.02
N LEU A 179 -14.92 17.64 -0.81
CA LEU A 179 -14.98 17.75 -2.27
C LEU A 179 -16.43 17.89 -2.80
N GLY A 180 -17.45 17.77 -1.95
CA GLY A 180 -18.86 17.91 -2.30
C GLY A 180 -19.59 16.61 -2.65
N TYR A 181 -18.99 15.45 -2.37
CA TYR A 181 -19.63 14.14 -2.53
C TYR A 181 -20.33 13.70 -1.23
N GLN A 182 -21.25 12.76 -1.34
CA GLN A 182 -21.63 11.92 -0.19
C GLN A 182 -20.67 10.74 -0.09
N ALA A 183 -20.40 10.27 1.13
CA ALA A 183 -19.45 9.17 1.35
C ALA A 183 -20.09 8.00 2.11
N THR A 184 -19.89 6.79 1.57
CA THR A 184 -20.30 5.53 2.23
C THR A 184 -19.08 4.64 2.46
N THR A 185 -18.83 4.26 3.72
CA THR A 185 -17.73 3.36 4.07
C THR A 185 -18.09 1.92 3.73
N MET A 186 -17.27 1.24 2.93
CA MET A 186 -17.44 -0.18 2.58
C MET A 186 -16.08 -0.88 2.46
N ALA A 187 -16.03 -2.19 2.72
CA ALA A 187 -14.82 -2.98 2.55
C ALA A 187 -14.41 -3.07 1.07
N TRP A 188 -13.12 -3.36 0.82
CA TRP A 188 -12.60 -3.44 -0.56
C TRP A 188 -13.34 -4.46 -1.43
N GLY A 189 -13.65 -5.63 -0.87
CA GLY A 189 -14.35 -6.71 -1.58
C GLY A 189 -15.79 -6.37 -2.00
N ASP A 190 -16.40 -5.35 -1.38
CA ASP A 190 -17.79 -4.98 -1.62
C ASP A 190 -17.97 -3.91 -2.70
N ILE A 191 -16.89 -3.29 -3.17
CA ILE A 191 -16.95 -2.17 -4.14
C ILE A 191 -17.62 -2.59 -5.43
N PHE A 192 -17.12 -3.67 -6.02
CA PHE A 192 -17.59 -4.15 -7.33
C PHE A 192 -19.09 -4.50 -7.33
N PRO A 193 -19.61 -5.33 -6.40
CA PRO A 193 -21.05 -5.58 -6.34
C PRO A 193 -21.87 -4.33 -5.97
N ALA A 194 -21.35 -3.42 -5.14
CA ALA A 194 -22.05 -2.20 -4.77
C ALA A 194 -22.25 -1.24 -5.95
N LEU A 195 -21.22 -1.09 -6.81
CA LEU A 195 -21.31 -0.33 -8.05
C LEU A 195 -22.31 -0.95 -9.03
N GLN A 196 -22.27 -2.28 -9.21
CA GLN A 196 -23.20 -2.97 -10.11
C GLN A 196 -24.67 -2.87 -9.64
N ALA A 197 -24.89 -2.91 -8.33
CA ALA A 197 -26.22 -2.78 -7.74
C ALA A 197 -26.72 -1.33 -7.65
N GLY A 198 -25.87 -0.33 -7.93
CA GLY A 198 -26.21 1.09 -7.78
C GLY A 198 -26.39 1.52 -6.32
N ILE A 199 -25.72 0.85 -5.37
CA ILE A 199 -25.71 1.25 -3.95
C ILE A 199 -24.85 2.50 -3.75
N VAL A 200 -23.77 2.59 -4.53
CA VAL A 200 -22.87 3.75 -4.63
C VAL A 200 -22.71 4.11 -6.11
N ASP A 201 -22.49 5.39 -6.39
CA ASP A 201 -22.33 5.91 -7.75
C ASP A 201 -20.87 5.82 -8.25
N GLY A 202 -19.93 5.66 -7.30
CA GLY A 202 -18.51 5.57 -7.58
C GLY A 202 -17.73 5.06 -6.37
N ALA A 203 -16.41 4.95 -6.54
CA ALA A 203 -15.48 4.59 -5.48
C ALA A 203 -14.17 5.38 -5.65
N ILE A 204 -13.68 5.96 -4.56
CA ILE A 204 -12.30 6.41 -4.47
C ILE A 204 -11.46 5.21 -4.01
N CYS A 205 -10.54 4.74 -4.86
CA CYS A 205 -9.82 3.52 -4.54
C CYS A 205 -8.60 3.21 -5.38
N CYS A 206 -8.50 3.73 -6.60
CA CYS A 206 -7.71 3.01 -7.57
C CYS A 206 -6.98 3.96 -8.52
N THR A 207 -5.73 3.63 -8.80
CA THR A 207 -4.92 4.22 -9.88
C THR A 207 -5.53 3.91 -11.25
N LYS A 208 -5.02 4.51 -12.33
CA LYS A 208 -5.47 4.19 -13.70
C LYS A 208 -5.26 2.71 -14.03
N THR A 209 -4.13 2.15 -13.59
CA THR A 209 -3.79 0.72 -13.74
C THR A 209 -4.78 -0.19 -13.04
N ALA A 210 -5.05 0.09 -11.76
CA ALA A 210 -6.01 -0.67 -10.96
C ALA A 210 -7.43 -0.52 -11.53
N THR A 211 -7.83 0.70 -11.92
CA THR A 211 -9.12 0.97 -12.55
C THR A 211 -9.32 0.13 -13.81
N TYR A 212 -8.31 0.09 -14.68
CA TYR A 212 -8.40 -0.70 -15.92
C TYR A 212 -8.52 -2.20 -15.64
N SER A 213 -7.68 -2.71 -14.75
CA SER A 213 -7.58 -4.15 -14.50
C SER A 213 -8.75 -4.72 -13.70
N ILE A 214 -9.32 -3.95 -12.78
CA ILE A 214 -10.38 -4.37 -11.86
C ILE A 214 -11.77 -4.06 -12.43
N PHE A 215 -11.98 -2.85 -12.96
CA PHE A 215 -13.30 -2.37 -13.36
C PHE A 215 -13.50 -2.37 -14.88
N ALA A 216 -12.61 -1.70 -15.63
CA ALA A 216 -12.83 -1.46 -17.06
C ALA A 216 -12.86 -2.75 -17.91
N LYS A 217 -12.09 -3.78 -17.52
CA LYS A 217 -12.13 -5.09 -18.18
C LYS A 217 -13.47 -5.81 -18.03
N SER A 218 -14.24 -5.47 -16.99
CA SER A 218 -15.53 -6.05 -16.67
C SER A 218 -16.69 -5.09 -16.96
N ASP A 219 -16.43 -4.02 -17.73
CA ASP A 219 -17.39 -3.00 -18.14
C ASP A 219 -18.13 -2.31 -16.96
N VAL A 220 -17.43 -2.09 -15.84
CA VAL A 220 -17.97 -1.40 -14.65
C VAL A 220 -17.44 0.02 -14.53
N GLY A 221 -18.31 1.02 -14.52
CA GLY A 221 -17.91 2.43 -14.48
C GLY A 221 -17.57 2.99 -15.86
N THR A 222 -17.59 4.31 -15.98
CA THR A 222 -17.45 5.03 -17.26
C THR A 222 -16.59 6.28 -17.15
N HIS A 223 -16.29 6.75 -15.94
CA HIS A 223 -15.48 7.95 -15.72
C HIS A 223 -14.38 7.67 -14.69
N PHE A 224 -13.28 8.39 -14.84
CA PHE A 224 -12.18 8.44 -13.88
C PHE A 224 -11.87 9.91 -13.56
N VAL A 225 -12.10 10.32 -12.31
CA VAL A 225 -11.80 11.68 -11.85
C VAL A 225 -10.43 11.69 -11.20
N GLU A 226 -9.50 12.41 -11.82
CA GLU A 226 -8.09 12.46 -11.46
C GLU A 226 -7.85 13.64 -10.50
N TYR A 227 -8.29 13.50 -9.24
CA TYR A 227 -8.02 14.48 -8.18
C TYR A 227 -6.58 14.45 -7.67
N ASN A 228 -5.83 13.37 -7.96
CA ASN A 228 -4.46 13.16 -7.50
C ASN A 228 -4.26 13.47 -6.00
N SER A 229 -5.24 13.05 -5.18
CA SER A 229 -5.33 13.47 -3.79
C SER A 229 -4.62 12.53 -2.83
N ILE A 230 -4.53 11.24 -3.12
CA ILE A 230 -3.90 10.24 -2.25
C ILE A 230 -3.07 9.30 -3.11
N SER A 231 -1.85 8.97 -2.65
CA SER A 231 -1.06 7.92 -3.28
C SER A 231 -1.64 6.56 -2.91
N GLU A 232 -1.87 5.70 -3.90
CA GLU A 232 -2.04 4.28 -3.66
C GLU A 232 -0.74 3.71 -3.12
N LEU A 233 -0.85 2.89 -2.07
CA LEU A 233 0.29 2.33 -1.37
C LEU A 233 -0.04 0.92 -0.88
N THR A 234 0.69 -0.07 -1.37
CA THR A 234 0.69 -1.40 -0.77
C THR A 234 1.97 -1.56 0.05
N THR A 235 1.90 -2.15 1.25
CA THR A 235 3.09 -2.41 2.07
C THR A 235 3.41 -3.90 2.07
N PHE A 236 4.69 -4.25 1.92
CA PHE A 236 5.18 -5.58 2.30
C PHE A 236 5.57 -5.53 3.77
N TYR A 237 4.92 -6.35 4.59
CA TYR A 237 5.22 -6.45 6.01
C TYR A 237 5.25 -7.90 6.50
N ALA A 238 6.01 -8.13 7.55
CA ALA A 238 6.32 -9.45 8.08
C ALA A 238 6.06 -9.53 9.58
N SER A 239 5.66 -10.71 10.05
CA SER A 239 5.54 -10.96 11.48
C SER A 239 6.93 -10.98 12.12
N GLN A 240 7.16 -10.19 13.17
CA GLN A 240 8.42 -10.25 13.91
C GLN A 240 8.67 -11.67 14.45
N ARG A 241 7.61 -12.38 14.85
CA ARG A 241 7.66 -13.78 15.30
C ARG A 241 8.17 -14.73 14.22
N THR A 242 7.91 -14.43 12.95
CA THR A 242 8.42 -15.20 11.82
C THR A 242 9.88 -14.82 11.57
N LEU A 243 10.19 -13.52 11.52
CA LEU A 243 11.57 -13.05 11.29
C LEU A 243 12.54 -13.56 12.36
N ASP A 244 12.12 -13.66 13.62
CA ASP A 244 12.94 -14.16 14.74
C ASP A 244 13.35 -15.64 14.59
N LYS A 245 12.66 -16.40 13.74
CA LYS A 245 13.00 -17.79 13.43
C LYS A 245 13.98 -17.91 12.27
N LEU A 246 14.08 -16.88 11.43
CA LEU A 246 15.00 -16.87 10.29
C LEU A 246 16.43 -16.60 10.76
N ASN A 247 17.38 -17.30 10.14
CA ASN A 247 18.79 -16.95 10.28
C ASN A 247 19.13 -15.66 9.49
N ASP A 248 20.36 -15.17 9.62
CA ASP A 248 20.80 -13.93 8.98
C ASP A 248 20.77 -14.01 7.44
N GLU A 249 21.16 -15.14 6.84
CA GLU A 249 21.18 -15.34 5.39
C GLU A 249 19.76 -15.36 4.79
N GLN A 250 18.83 -16.04 5.45
CA GLN A 250 17.41 -16.12 5.12
C GLN A 250 16.74 -14.75 5.24
N ARG A 251 17.03 -14.02 6.32
CA ARG A 251 16.51 -12.66 6.53
C ARG A 251 17.04 -11.69 5.48
N ALA A 252 18.32 -11.76 5.15
CA ALA A 252 18.94 -10.94 4.11
C ALA A 252 18.37 -11.25 2.73
N ALA A 253 18.18 -12.54 2.39
CA ALA A 253 17.58 -12.95 1.12
C ALA A 253 16.14 -12.44 0.98
N LEU A 254 15.33 -12.58 2.04
CA LEU A 254 13.94 -12.09 2.05
C LEU A 254 13.88 -10.56 1.89
N GLN A 255 14.68 -9.81 2.66
CA GLN A 255 14.73 -8.36 2.56
C GLN A 255 15.16 -7.90 1.16
N ALA A 256 16.22 -8.49 0.60
CA ALA A 256 16.70 -8.15 -0.73
C ALA A 256 15.65 -8.42 -1.81
N ALA A 257 14.97 -9.57 -1.75
CA ALA A 257 13.90 -9.91 -2.69
C ALA A 257 12.71 -8.93 -2.60
N MET A 258 12.29 -8.56 -1.39
CA MET A 258 11.18 -7.62 -1.18
C MET A 258 11.54 -6.20 -1.63
N THR A 259 12.74 -5.70 -1.32
CA THR A 259 13.21 -4.40 -1.79
C THR A 259 13.27 -4.35 -3.32
N LYS A 260 13.87 -5.37 -3.95
CA LYS A 260 13.96 -5.44 -5.42
C LYS A 260 12.58 -5.46 -6.08
N ALA A 261 11.66 -6.29 -5.58
CA ALA A 261 10.30 -6.38 -6.13
C ALA A 261 9.52 -5.07 -5.98
N SER A 262 9.72 -4.35 -4.87
CA SER A 262 9.14 -3.02 -4.64
C SER A 262 9.67 -1.97 -5.62
N GLU A 263 10.99 -1.91 -5.85
CA GLU A 263 11.62 -1.01 -6.81
C GLU A 263 11.15 -1.30 -8.26
N ASP A 264 11.12 -2.57 -8.64
CA ASP A 264 10.62 -3.00 -9.96
C ASP A 264 9.13 -2.64 -10.14
N PHE A 265 8.32 -2.77 -9.08
CA PHE A 265 6.90 -2.43 -9.14
C PHE A 265 6.69 -0.93 -9.27
N PHE A 266 7.43 -0.12 -8.51
CA PHE A 266 7.39 1.33 -8.59
C PHE A 266 7.76 1.82 -10.01
N ALA A 267 8.85 1.30 -10.57
CA ALA A 267 9.27 1.61 -11.94
C ALA A 267 8.18 1.23 -12.95
N TYR A 268 7.60 0.03 -12.83
CA TYR A 268 6.49 -0.40 -13.67
C TYR A 268 5.30 0.57 -13.59
N ASN A 269 4.87 0.94 -12.39
CA ASN A 269 3.71 1.81 -12.20
C ASN A 269 3.97 3.21 -12.79
N ARG A 270 5.15 3.77 -12.53
CA ARG A 270 5.57 5.08 -13.06
C ARG A 270 5.60 5.08 -14.60
N GLU A 271 6.15 4.04 -15.21
CA GLU A 271 6.24 3.91 -16.68
C GLU A 271 4.88 3.64 -17.34
N ASN A 272 3.94 3.01 -16.63
CA ASN A 272 2.68 2.56 -17.21
C ASN A 272 1.46 3.43 -16.85
N ASP A 273 1.58 4.45 -15.99
CA ASP A 273 0.43 5.28 -15.60
C ASP A 273 -0.27 5.92 -16.82
N GLU A 274 0.48 6.59 -17.69
CA GLU A 274 -0.07 7.18 -18.92
C GLU A 274 -0.60 6.11 -19.89
N VAL A 275 0.09 4.96 -19.96
CA VAL A 275 -0.32 3.83 -20.82
C VAL A 275 -1.68 3.29 -20.39
N PHE A 276 -1.91 3.12 -19.08
CA PHE A 276 -3.21 2.69 -18.58
C PHE A 276 -4.26 3.79 -18.67
N GLY A 277 -3.89 5.06 -18.57
CA GLY A 277 -4.76 6.18 -18.93
C GLY A 277 -5.27 6.05 -20.36
N GLN A 278 -4.40 5.78 -21.34
CA GLN A 278 -4.82 5.57 -22.73
C GLN A 278 -5.71 4.32 -22.87
N LYS A 279 -5.38 3.22 -22.18
CA LYS A 279 -6.21 2.01 -22.20
C LYS A 279 -7.62 2.23 -21.63
N LEU A 280 -7.77 3.11 -20.64
CA LEU A 280 -9.09 3.52 -20.13
C LEU A 280 -9.87 4.29 -21.20
N LEU A 281 -9.24 5.26 -21.87
CA LEU A 281 -9.85 6.00 -22.98
C LEU A 281 -10.27 5.05 -24.12
N ASP A 282 -9.41 4.10 -24.49
CA ASP A 282 -9.70 3.09 -25.52
C ASP A 282 -10.86 2.14 -25.11
N LYS A 283 -11.07 1.96 -23.80
CA LYS A 283 -12.22 1.26 -23.23
C LYS A 283 -13.48 2.11 -23.12
N GLY A 284 -13.42 3.38 -23.54
CA GLY A 284 -14.55 4.29 -23.55
C GLY A 284 -14.74 5.06 -22.24
N TYR A 285 -13.76 5.07 -21.34
CA TYR A 285 -13.82 5.93 -20.16
C TYR A 285 -13.59 7.39 -20.55
N THR A 286 -14.21 8.29 -19.81
CA THR A 286 -13.83 9.71 -19.78
C THR A 286 -12.92 9.95 -18.58
N ILE A 287 -11.73 10.51 -18.82
CA ILE A 287 -10.82 10.94 -17.75
C ILE A 287 -11.01 12.44 -17.52
N LEU A 288 -11.47 12.81 -16.33
CA LEU A 288 -11.68 14.19 -15.91
C LEU A 288 -10.44 14.64 -15.13
N ARG A 289 -9.75 15.66 -15.63
CA ARG A 289 -8.50 16.18 -15.05
C ARG A 289 -8.68 17.62 -14.65
N LEU A 290 -8.26 17.94 -13.44
CA LEU A 290 -8.16 19.32 -12.98
C LEU A 290 -7.04 20.04 -13.72
N SER A 291 -7.24 21.33 -13.97
CA SER A 291 -6.13 22.24 -14.26
C SER A 291 -5.24 22.41 -13.02
N ASP A 292 -4.00 22.87 -13.22
CA ASP A 292 -3.07 23.12 -12.10
C ASP A 292 -3.65 24.09 -11.05
N GLU A 293 -4.43 25.08 -11.47
CA GLU A 293 -5.09 26.04 -10.59
C GLU A 293 -6.20 25.37 -9.75
N GLU A 294 -7.05 24.56 -10.39
CA GLU A 294 -8.10 23.80 -9.70
C GLU A 294 -7.49 22.77 -8.74
N GLN A 295 -6.42 22.07 -9.15
CA GLN A 295 -5.69 21.12 -8.33
C GLN A 295 -5.10 21.80 -7.08
N ALA A 296 -4.47 22.96 -7.24
CA ALA A 296 -3.91 23.73 -6.13
C ALA A 296 -5.01 24.23 -5.18
N ALA A 297 -6.15 24.68 -5.71
CA ALA A 297 -7.29 25.11 -4.91
C ALA A 297 -7.90 23.96 -4.11
N MET A 298 -8.06 22.78 -4.73
CA MET A 298 -8.52 21.55 -4.05
C MET A 298 -7.59 21.15 -2.92
N ALA A 299 -6.28 21.12 -3.20
CA ALA A 299 -5.26 20.78 -2.22
C ALA A 299 -5.29 21.77 -1.03
N ALA A 300 -5.32 23.07 -1.30
CA ALA A 300 -5.35 24.09 -0.24
C ALA A 300 -6.60 23.97 0.65
N HIS A 301 -7.79 23.79 0.05
CA HIS A 301 -9.04 23.63 0.80
C HIS A 301 -9.01 22.40 1.69
N VAL A 302 -8.57 21.25 1.15
CA VAL A 302 -8.51 19.99 1.92
C VAL A 302 -7.43 20.05 3.00
N GLN A 303 -6.28 20.69 2.73
CA GLN A 303 -5.25 20.91 3.74
C GLN A 303 -5.77 21.79 4.89
N GLU A 304 -6.53 22.84 4.60
CA GLU A 304 -7.09 23.74 5.61
C GLU A 304 -8.20 23.07 6.45
N THR A 305 -9.04 22.24 5.82
CA THR A 305 -10.23 21.67 6.46
C THR A 305 -10.02 20.30 7.09
N VAL A 306 -9.20 19.44 6.48
CA VAL A 306 -9.04 18.04 6.88
C VAL A 306 -7.82 17.82 7.76
N TRP A 307 -6.65 18.40 7.44
CA TRP A 307 -5.42 18.14 8.21
C TRP A 307 -5.51 18.50 9.71
N PRO A 308 -6.17 19.62 10.12
CA PRO A 308 -6.34 19.91 11.54
C PRO A 308 -7.18 18.86 12.28
N ALA A 309 -8.15 18.25 11.60
CA ALA A 309 -8.95 17.17 12.17
C ALA A 309 -8.13 15.87 12.26
N MET A 310 -7.24 15.61 11.30
CA MET A 310 -6.32 14.47 11.37
C MET A 310 -5.45 14.52 12.62
N ALA A 311 -4.91 15.68 12.98
CA ALA A 311 -4.03 15.83 14.15
C ALA A 311 -4.66 15.36 15.47
N GLN A 312 -6.00 15.38 15.57
CA GLN A 312 -6.72 14.89 16.75
C GLN A 312 -6.67 13.37 16.89
N ASN A 313 -6.68 12.64 15.77
CA ASN A 313 -6.71 11.17 15.74
C ASN A 313 -5.33 10.56 15.49
N VAL A 314 -4.53 11.21 14.64
CA VAL A 314 -3.17 10.80 14.26
C VAL A 314 -2.13 11.22 15.30
N GLY A 315 -2.33 12.35 15.97
CA GLY A 315 -1.33 12.97 16.83
C GLY A 315 -0.62 14.12 16.12
N GLN A 316 -0.54 15.28 16.79
CA GLN A 316 0.07 16.49 16.24
C GLN A 316 1.57 16.29 15.93
N ASP A 317 2.26 15.49 16.75
CA ASP A 317 3.68 15.19 16.57
C ASP A 317 3.96 14.43 15.27
N ILE A 318 3.13 13.46 14.92
CA ILE A 318 3.22 12.73 13.65
C ILE A 318 2.99 13.68 12.47
N ILE A 319 1.95 14.53 12.53
CA ILE A 319 1.67 15.52 11.50
C ILE A 319 2.86 16.49 11.34
N ASP A 320 3.37 17.04 12.43
CA ASP A 320 4.50 17.99 12.39
C ASP A 320 5.76 17.35 11.80
N ARG A 321 6.07 16.10 12.15
CA ARG A 321 7.21 15.35 11.58
C ARG A 321 7.08 15.15 10.08
N LEU A 322 5.89 14.75 9.61
CA LEU A 322 5.62 14.56 8.18
C LEU A 322 5.79 15.86 7.39
N LEU A 323 5.25 16.96 7.91
CA LEU A 323 5.33 18.26 7.24
C LEU A 323 6.76 18.83 7.24
N ALA A 324 7.49 18.70 8.36
CA ALA A 324 8.87 19.14 8.45
C ALA A 324 9.80 18.35 7.51
N ALA A 325 9.53 17.05 7.28
CA ALA A 325 10.27 16.25 6.32
C ALA A 325 10.00 16.68 4.87
N LYS A 326 8.76 17.08 4.55
CA LYS A 326 8.38 17.56 3.22
C LYS A 326 9.07 18.90 2.86
N GLU A 327 9.24 19.80 3.81
CA GLU A 327 9.93 21.09 3.57
C GLU A 327 11.43 20.95 3.28
N GLN A 328 12.03 19.79 3.58
CA GLN A 328 13.47 19.53 3.42
C GLN A 328 13.83 18.85 2.09
N GLN A 329 12.82 18.45 1.31
CA GLN A 329 12.95 17.85 -0.02
C GLN A 329 12.93 18.94 -1.10
#